data_AF-A0A6G2DC20-F1
#
_entry.id   AF-A0A6G2DC20-F1
#
_cell.length_a   1.000
_cell.length_b   1.000
_cell.length_c   1.000
_cell.angle_alpha   90.00
_cell.angle_beta   90.00
_cell.angle_gamma   90.00
#
_symmetry.space_group_name_H-M   'P 1'
#
loop_
_entity.id
_entity.type
_entity.pdbx_description
1 polymer ?
#
loop_
_entity_poly.entity_id
_entity_poly.type
_entity_poly.pdbx_seq_one_letter_code
_entity_poly.pdbx_strand_id
1 'polypeptide(L)'
;RYQKGQPVVVGTVAVETSDYISKKLVAAGVPHEVLNAKNHYREAQIIMNAGQRGAVTIATNMAGRGTDIKLGEGVRELGGLCVIGTERHESRRIDNQLRGRSGRQGDPGESQFYLSLEDDLMKRFGSERLKGIFERLNMSEEAIESRMLTRQVEAAQKRVEGNNYDTRKQVLQYDDVMREQREIIYTQRYDVITADRDLAPEIQAMIKRTIGRVVDGHARAKQDEKLEAILNFAKYNLLPEDSITMEDLSGLSDKAIKEELFQRALKVYDSQVSKLRDEEAVKEFQKVLILRVVDN
;
A
#
# COMPACT_ATOMS: atom_id res chain seq x y z
N ARG A 1 18.92 21.70 -30.25
CA ARG A 1 19.62 20.40 -30.02
C ARG A 1 19.35 19.42 -31.15
N TYR A 2 18.09 19.13 -31.45
CA TYR A 2 17.68 18.25 -32.55
C TYR A 2 18.36 18.55 -33.90
N GLN A 3 18.36 19.80 -34.37
CA GLN A 3 19.03 20.20 -35.63
C GLN A 3 20.56 19.94 -35.63
N LYS A 4 21.20 19.93 -34.45
CA LYS A 4 22.63 19.59 -34.31
C LYS A 4 22.87 18.07 -34.25
N GLY A 5 21.80 17.26 -34.17
CA GLY A 5 21.86 15.81 -34.03
C GLY A 5 22.01 15.30 -32.59
N GLN A 6 22.02 16.18 -31.59
CA GLN A 6 22.17 15.75 -30.19
C GLN A 6 20.88 15.07 -29.69
N PRO A 7 20.95 13.84 -29.11
CA PRO A 7 19.77 13.16 -28.59
C PRO A 7 19.21 13.86 -27.35
N VAL A 8 17.87 13.82 -27.22
CA VAL A 8 17.13 14.50 -26.15
C VAL A 8 16.11 13.57 -25.52
N VAL A 9 16.15 13.45 -24.19
CA VAL A 9 15.10 12.83 -23.40
C VAL A 9 14.35 13.91 -22.61
N VAL A 10 13.05 14.04 -22.85
CA VAL A 10 12.16 14.97 -22.16
C VAL A 10 11.39 14.21 -21.09
N GLY A 11 11.67 14.50 -19.82
CA GLY A 11 10.99 13.94 -18.66
C GLY A 11 9.80 14.80 -18.24
N THR A 12 8.63 14.16 -18.13
CA THR A 12 7.34 14.77 -17.73
C THR A 12 6.77 14.07 -16.50
N VAL A 13 5.99 14.77 -15.68
CA VAL A 13 5.30 14.14 -14.53
C VAL A 13 4.00 13.45 -14.97
N ALA A 14 3.27 14.07 -15.90
CA ALA A 14 1.93 13.66 -16.30
C ALA A 14 1.84 13.31 -17.79
N VAL A 15 0.93 12.38 -18.14
CA VAL A 15 0.70 11.91 -19.52
C VAL A 15 0.17 13.06 -20.39
N GLU A 16 -0.67 13.91 -19.81
CA GLU A 16 -1.25 15.08 -20.46
C GLU A 16 -0.16 16.07 -20.91
N THR A 17 0.87 16.26 -20.08
CA THR A 17 2.04 17.08 -20.40
C THR A 17 2.86 16.44 -21.52
N SER A 18 3.03 15.10 -21.50
CA SER A 18 3.70 14.38 -22.58
C SER A 18 2.99 14.57 -23.93
N ASP A 19 1.66 14.42 -23.94
CA ASP A 19 0.83 14.59 -25.13
C ASP A 19 0.83 16.05 -25.63
N TYR A 20 0.81 17.02 -24.71
CA TYR A 20 0.92 18.44 -25.06
C TYR A 20 2.24 18.75 -25.76
N ILE A 21 3.36 18.29 -25.20
CA ILE A 21 4.69 18.49 -25.80
C ILE A 21 4.80 17.75 -27.13
N SER A 22 4.27 16.53 -27.21
CA SER A 22 4.23 15.75 -28.45
C SER A 22 3.57 16.54 -29.59
N LYS A 23 2.38 17.11 -29.34
CA LYS A 23 1.68 17.97 -30.32
C LYS A 23 2.53 19.14 -30.80
N LYS A 24 3.26 19.79 -29.89
CA LYS A 24 4.16 20.91 -30.23
C LYS A 24 5.35 20.45 -31.09
N LEU A 25 5.93 19.29 -30.78
CA LEU A 25 7.02 18.72 -31.57
C LEU A 25 6.56 18.26 -32.97
N VAL A 26 5.35 17.69 -33.08
CA VAL A 26 4.75 17.38 -34.40
C VAL A 26 4.60 18.66 -35.23
N ALA A 27 4.05 19.73 -34.65
CA ALA A 27 3.88 21.01 -35.34
C ALA A 27 5.22 21.64 -35.77
N ALA A 28 6.29 21.39 -34.99
CA ALA A 28 7.64 21.83 -35.31
C ALA A 28 8.40 20.90 -36.27
N GLY A 29 7.80 19.79 -36.72
CA GLY A 29 8.42 18.83 -37.64
C GLY A 29 9.55 18.01 -37.00
N VAL A 30 9.51 17.79 -35.67
CA VAL A 30 10.51 17.02 -34.94
C VAL A 30 9.98 15.60 -34.66
N PRO A 31 10.53 14.56 -35.32
CA PRO A 31 10.22 13.16 -35.02
C PRO A 31 10.62 12.84 -33.58
N HIS A 32 9.72 12.17 -32.85
CA HIS A 32 9.94 11.81 -31.47
C HIS A 32 9.09 10.59 -31.09
N GLU A 33 9.51 9.92 -30.03
CA GLU A 33 8.77 8.81 -29.42
C GLU A 33 8.18 9.24 -28.08
N VAL A 34 7.02 8.68 -27.70
CA VAL A 34 6.33 9.00 -26.43
C VAL A 34 6.14 7.73 -25.62
N LEU A 35 6.53 7.77 -24.35
CA LEU A 35 6.51 6.64 -23.43
C LEU A 35 5.68 6.95 -22.20
N ASN A 36 4.57 6.22 -22.05
CA ASN A 36 3.53 6.48 -21.06
C ASN A 36 3.39 5.35 -20.01
N ALA A 37 4.40 4.48 -19.87
CA ALA A 37 4.43 3.35 -18.93
C ALA A 37 3.30 2.32 -19.13
N LYS A 38 2.83 2.13 -20.37
CA LYS A 38 1.76 1.17 -20.72
C LYS A 38 2.29 -0.19 -21.17
N ASN A 39 3.42 -0.23 -21.88
CA ASN A 39 4.02 -1.47 -22.36
C ASN A 39 5.54 -1.46 -22.14
N HIS A 40 5.96 -1.99 -20.99
CA HIS A 40 7.35 -1.92 -20.56
C HIS A 40 8.35 -2.58 -21.53
N TYR A 41 7.97 -3.67 -22.20
CA TYR A 41 8.88 -4.35 -23.14
C TYR A 41 9.16 -3.51 -24.38
N ARG A 42 8.10 -2.97 -25.01
CA ARG A 42 8.24 -2.10 -26.18
C ARG A 42 8.93 -0.78 -25.82
N GLU A 43 8.59 -0.21 -24.66
CA GLU A 43 9.21 1.03 -24.17
C GLU A 43 10.70 0.86 -23.90
N ALA A 44 11.13 -0.31 -23.38
CA ALA A 44 12.54 -0.61 -23.19
C ALA A 44 13.31 -0.61 -24.54
N GLN A 45 12.72 -1.16 -25.61
CA GLN A 45 13.33 -1.11 -26.95
C GLN A 45 13.50 0.32 -27.46
N ILE A 46 12.49 1.17 -27.24
CA ILE A 46 12.56 2.59 -27.62
C ILE A 46 13.65 3.31 -26.82
N ILE A 47 13.71 3.08 -25.50
CA ILE A 47 14.69 3.72 -24.61
C ILE A 47 16.13 3.32 -24.95
N MET A 48 16.38 2.07 -25.33
CA MET A 48 17.72 1.64 -25.78
C MET A 48 18.22 2.47 -26.97
N ASN A 49 17.30 2.95 -27.81
CA ASN A 49 17.62 3.77 -28.98
C ASN A 49 17.56 5.28 -28.70
N ALA A 50 17.19 5.71 -27.48
CA ALA A 50 17.08 7.13 -27.14
C ALA A 50 18.44 7.86 -27.13
N GLY A 51 19.55 7.14 -27.10
CA GLY A 51 20.91 7.69 -27.15
C GLY A 51 21.48 7.83 -28.56
N GLN A 52 20.71 7.52 -29.61
CA GLN A 52 21.15 7.61 -31.01
C GLN A 52 21.07 9.04 -31.54
N ARG A 53 21.90 9.38 -32.54
CA ARG A 53 21.94 10.73 -33.13
C ARG A 53 20.55 11.15 -33.63
N GLY A 54 20.09 12.33 -33.18
CA GLY A 54 18.80 12.89 -33.55
C GLY A 54 17.59 12.27 -32.84
N ALA A 55 17.78 11.30 -31.94
CA ALA A 55 16.67 10.71 -31.20
C ALA A 55 16.04 11.73 -30.24
N VAL A 56 14.71 11.83 -30.26
CA VAL A 56 13.93 12.62 -29.29
C VAL A 56 12.92 11.68 -28.64
N THR A 57 12.95 11.62 -27.31
CA THR A 57 12.08 10.72 -26.55
C THR A 57 11.42 11.48 -25.42
N ILE A 58 10.09 11.48 -25.38
CA ILE A 58 9.30 11.98 -24.26
C ILE A 58 8.98 10.79 -23.36
N ALA A 59 9.31 10.91 -22.07
CA ALA A 59 9.05 9.88 -21.09
C ALA A 59 8.32 10.48 -19.88
N THR A 60 7.28 9.80 -19.44
CA THR A 60 6.78 10.02 -18.08
C THR A 60 7.77 9.47 -17.06
N ASN A 61 7.72 9.97 -15.84
CA ASN A 61 8.65 9.61 -14.75
C ASN A 61 8.91 8.08 -14.58
N MET A 62 7.90 7.24 -14.84
CA MET A 62 8.02 5.78 -14.69
C MET A 62 8.53 5.06 -15.95
N ALA A 63 8.44 5.68 -17.12
CA ALA A 63 8.74 5.03 -18.38
C ALA A 63 10.24 4.78 -18.55
N GLY A 64 10.60 3.60 -19.08
CA GLY A 64 12.00 3.25 -19.34
C GLY A 64 12.87 3.05 -18.10
N ARG A 65 12.28 2.86 -16.91
CA ARG A 65 13.04 2.57 -15.68
C ARG A 65 13.70 1.19 -15.76
N GLY A 66 14.99 1.14 -15.41
CA GLY A 66 15.79 -0.08 -15.49
C GLY A 66 16.42 -0.35 -16.86
N THR A 67 16.16 0.49 -17.87
CA THR A 67 16.81 0.40 -19.18
C THR A 67 17.89 1.45 -19.34
N ASP A 68 19.04 1.00 -19.82
CA ASP A 68 20.23 1.82 -20.04
C ASP A 68 20.18 2.53 -21.39
N ILE A 69 20.52 3.82 -21.40
CA ILE A 69 20.64 4.62 -22.62
C ILE A 69 22.13 4.68 -22.98
N LYS A 70 22.52 3.97 -24.04
CA LYS A 70 23.88 4.01 -24.56
C LYS A 70 23.99 5.06 -25.66
N LEU A 71 25.07 5.84 -25.64
CA LEU A 71 25.32 6.83 -26.69
C LEU A 71 25.67 6.13 -28.00
N GLY A 72 25.04 6.55 -29.08
CA GLY A 72 25.36 6.12 -30.44
C GLY A 72 26.66 6.71 -30.97
N GLU A 73 27.07 6.26 -32.16
CA GLU A 73 28.26 6.76 -32.83
C GLU A 73 28.16 8.27 -33.11
N GLY A 74 29.25 9.02 -32.85
CA GLY A 74 29.30 10.46 -33.08
C GLY A 74 28.51 11.32 -32.08
N VAL A 75 27.83 10.72 -31.08
CA VAL A 75 27.01 11.45 -30.10
C VAL A 75 27.84 12.06 -28.98
N ARG A 76 28.98 11.45 -28.63
CA ARG A 76 29.88 11.98 -27.59
C ARG A 76 30.40 13.36 -27.98
N GLU A 77 30.75 13.52 -29.26
CA GLU A 77 31.24 14.76 -29.88
C GLU A 77 30.15 15.85 -29.94
N LEU A 78 28.87 15.45 -29.90
CA LEU A 78 27.72 16.36 -29.85
C LEU A 78 27.36 16.80 -28.42
N GLY A 79 28.15 16.43 -27.42
CA GLY A 79 27.91 16.73 -26.01
C GLY A 79 27.08 15.67 -25.28
N GLY A 80 26.89 14.49 -25.88
CA GLY A 80 26.20 13.37 -25.26
C GLY A 80 24.69 13.55 -25.14
N LEU A 81 24.06 12.76 -24.26
CA LEU A 81 22.62 12.80 -24.04
C LEU A 81 22.22 14.06 -23.27
N CYS A 82 21.26 14.81 -23.82
CA CYS A 82 20.61 15.90 -23.10
C CYS A 82 19.31 15.42 -22.47
N VAL A 83 19.14 15.68 -21.18
CA VAL A 83 17.92 15.41 -20.44
C VAL A 83 17.23 16.72 -20.08
N ILE A 84 15.95 16.82 -20.38
CA ILE A 84 15.13 18.00 -20.09
C ILE A 84 14.01 17.58 -19.15
N GLY A 85 13.99 18.10 -17.93
CA GLY A 85 12.82 18.02 -17.06
C GLY A 85 11.87 19.18 -17.36
N THR A 86 10.58 18.90 -17.54
CA THR A 86 9.58 19.93 -17.85
C THR A 86 9.06 20.64 -16.61
N GLU A 87 9.32 20.05 -15.44
CA GLU A 87 8.95 20.56 -14.12
C GLU A 87 9.82 19.85 -13.05
N ARG A 88 9.67 20.27 -11.79
CA ARG A 88 10.28 19.58 -10.64
C ARG A 88 9.31 18.59 -10.03
N HIS A 89 9.79 17.40 -9.73
CA HIS A 89 9.01 16.41 -9.01
C HIS A 89 8.90 16.77 -7.53
N GLU A 90 7.97 16.12 -6.83
CA GLU A 90 7.80 16.25 -5.38
C GLU A 90 9.07 15.87 -4.58
N SER A 91 9.91 15.02 -5.15
CA SER A 91 11.16 14.58 -4.51
C SER A 91 12.38 14.83 -5.40
N ARG A 92 13.44 15.33 -4.77
CA ARG A 92 14.75 15.54 -5.41
C ARG A 92 15.35 14.24 -5.94
N ARG A 93 15.03 13.11 -5.29
CA ARG A 93 15.47 11.78 -5.72
C ARG A 93 14.99 11.46 -7.13
N ILE A 94 13.76 11.85 -7.45
CA ILE A 94 13.14 11.58 -8.75
C ILE A 94 13.81 12.45 -9.83
N ASP A 95 13.98 13.74 -9.56
CA ASP A 95 14.71 14.62 -10.47
C ASP A 95 16.14 14.11 -10.73
N ASN A 96 16.82 13.62 -9.69
CA ASN A 96 18.16 13.04 -9.84
C ASN A 96 18.18 11.75 -10.64
N GLN A 97 17.12 10.94 -10.60
CA GLN A 97 16.99 9.77 -11.46
C GLN A 97 16.83 10.16 -12.92
N LEU A 98 16.09 11.23 -13.20
CA LEU A 98 15.99 11.80 -14.55
C LEU A 98 17.36 12.31 -15.01
N ARG A 99 18.06 13.12 -14.20
CA ARG A 99 19.44 13.57 -14.49
C ARG A 99 20.39 12.41 -14.80
N GLY A 100 20.36 11.36 -13.98
CA GLY A 100 21.20 10.18 -14.09
C GLY A 100 20.92 9.28 -15.31
N ARG A 101 19.97 9.65 -16.17
CA ARG A 101 19.85 9.06 -17.51
C ARG A 101 20.95 9.52 -18.46
N SER A 102 21.50 10.71 -18.24
CA SER A 102 22.67 11.24 -18.93
C SER A 102 23.96 11.02 -18.14
N GLY A 103 25.12 11.21 -18.78
CA GLY A 103 26.40 11.26 -18.08
C GLY A 103 26.91 9.93 -17.51
N ARG A 104 26.49 8.80 -18.10
CA ARG A 104 26.77 7.47 -17.58
C ARG A 104 28.21 7.05 -17.86
N GLN A 105 28.87 6.41 -16.88
CA GLN A 105 30.25 5.92 -17.02
C GLN A 105 31.26 6.98 -17.54
N GLY A 106 31.06 8.24 -17.18
CA GLY A 106 31.92 9.34 -17.61
C GLY A 106 31.62 9.87 -19.02
N ASP A 107 30.54 9.41 -19.66
CA ASP A 107 30.05 10.00 -20.89
C ASP A 107 29.68 11.48 -20.71
N PRO A 108 29.84 12.32 -21.75
CA PRO A 108 29.31 13.68 -21.71
C PRO A 108 27.78 13.65 -21.63
N GLY A 109 27.20 14.70 -21.06
CA GLY A 109 25.77 14.84 -20.97
C GLY A 109 25.38 16.16 -20.34
N GLU A 110 24.12 16.52 -20.51
CA GLU A 110 23.57 17.75 -19.95
C GLU A 110 22.20 17.47 -19.37
N SER A 111 21.88 18.11 -18.25
CA SER A 111 20.54 18.07 -17.69
C SER A 111 20.05 19.48 -17.41
N GLN A 112 18.87 19.80 -17.92
CA GLN A 112 18.22 21.09 -17.71
C GLN A 112 16.79 20.88 -17.23
N PHE A 113 16.31 21.75 -16.36
CA PHE A 113 14.93 21.70 -15.90
C PHE A 113 14.29 23.05 -16.17
N TYR A 114 13.14 23.00 -16.81
CA TYR A 114 12.25 24.14 -16.98
C TYR A 114 11.21 24.07 -15.87
N LEU A 115 10.85 25.25 -15.38
CA LEU A 115 10.01 25.44 -14.21
C LEU A 115 9.10 26.61 -14.52
N SER A 116 7.81 26.44 -14.26
CA SER A 116 6.88 27.54 -14.22
C SER A 116 6.52 27.88 -12.78
N LEU A 117 6.20 29.14 -12.56
CA LEU A 117 5.64 29.61 -11.30
C LEU A 117 4.24 29.01 -11.04
N GLU A 118 3.60 28.55 -12.11
CA GLU A 118 2.30 27.90 -12.08
C GLU A 118 2.37 26.37 -11.93
N ASP A 119 3.57 25.80 -11.75
CA ASP A 119 3.71 24.35 -11.54
C ASP A 119 3.06 23.92 -10.22
N ASP A 120 2.57 22.68 -10.15
CA ASP A 120 1.86 22.14 -8.99
C ASP A 120 2.69 22.21 -7.69
N LEU A 121 3.99 21.96 -7.79
CA LEU A 121 4.92 22.09 -6.66
C LEU A 121 4.91 23.52 -6.10
N MET A 122 4.91 24.53 -6.98
CA MET A 122 4.95 25.94 -6.61
C MET A 122 3.59 26.43 -6.12
N LYS A 123 2.50 25.98 -6.74
CA LYS A 123 1.12 26.29 -6.32
C LYS A 123 0.83 25.76 -4.92
N ARG A 124 1.20 24.51 -4.64
CA ARG A 124 0.87 23.83 -3.38
C ARG A 124 1.84 24.16 -2.24
N PHE A 125 3.12 24.37 -2.56
CA PHE A 125 4.17 24.47 -1.56
C PHE A 125 5.06 25.71 -1.70
N GLY A 126 4.79 26.60 -2.65
CA GLY A 126 5.41 27.93 -2.68
C GLY A 126 5.04 28.74 -1.44
N SER A 127 6.00 29.46 -0.87
CA SER A 127 5.73 30.38 0.25
C SER A 127 4.92 31.59 -0.25
N GLU A 128 4.09 32.21 0.61
CA GLU A 128 3.37 33.44 0.23
C GLU A 128 4.31 34.57 -0.22
N ARG A 129 5.52 34.62 0.35
CA ARG A 129 6.58 35.55 -0.04
C ARG A 129 7.05 35.35 -1.48
N LEU A 130 7.03 34.11 -1.97
CA LEU A 130 7.33 33.84 -3.38
C LEU A 130 6.25 34.42 -4.30
N LYS A 131 4.96 34.29 -3.94
CA LYS A 131 3.84 34.88 -4.69
C LYS A 131 3.98 36.40 -4.86
N GLY A 132 4.35 37.12 -3.81
CA GLY A 132 4.55 38.57 -3.88
C GLY A 132 5.77 39.01 -4.71
N ILE A 133 6.81 38.18 -4.80
CA ILE A 133 7.94 38.40 -5.72
C ILE A 133 7.53 38.04 -7.17
N PHE A 134 6.67 37.04 -7.35
CA PHE A 134 6.16 36.59 -8.65
C PHE A 134 5.33 37.64 -9.37
N GLU A 135 4.42 38.32 -8.67
CA GLU A 135 3.59 39.38 -9.27
C GLU A 135 4.43 40.54 -9.82
N ARG A 136 5.60 40.80 -9.23
CA ARG A 136 6.50 41.88 -9.67
C ARG A 136 7.44 41.46 -10.81
N LEU A 137 7.77 40.18 -10.91
CA LEU A 137 8.67 39.63 -11.94
C LEU A 137 7.93 39.19 -13.21
N ASN A 138 6.60 39.06 -13.18
CA ASN A 138 5.74 38.73 -14.32
C ASN A 138 5.70 39.81 -15.43
N MET A 139 6.69 40.71 -15.48
CA MET A 139 6.75 41.84 -16.42
C MET A 139 7.75 41.63 -17.57
N SER A 140 8.43 40.48 -17.66
CA SER A 140 9.34 40.14 -18.75
C SER A 140 9.14 38.72 -19.26
N GLU A 141 9.15 38.51 -20.58
CA GLU A 141 9.11 37.17 -21.22
C GLU A 141 10.42 36.39 -21.13
N GLU A 142 11.45 36.95 -20.48
CA GLU A 142 12.76 36.31 -20.35
C GLU A 142 12.79 35.21 -19.28
N ALA A 143 13.57 34.16 -19.55
CA ALA A 143 13.80 33.09 -18.59
C ALA A 143 14.57 33.62 -17.37
N ILE A 144 14.07 33.33 -16.17
CA ILE A 144 14.67 33.79 -14.92
C ILE A 144 15.68 32.74 -14.42
N GLU A 145 16.96 33.11 -14.39
CA GLU A 145 18.01 32.32 -13.73
C GLU A 145 18.41 32.95 -12.40
N SER A 146 17.95 32.38 -11.29
CA SER A 146 18.27 32.89 -9.94
C SER A 146 18.57 31.77 -8.96
N ARG A 147 19.78 31.83 -8.36
CA ARG A 147 20.18 30.92 -7.27
C ARG A 147 19.24 31.01 -6.07
N MET A 148 18.64 32.17 -5.82
CA MET A 148 17.67 32.36 -4.73
C MET A 148 16.38 31.56 -5.00
N LEU A 149 15.84 31.65 -6.22
CA LEU A 149 14.64 30.90 -6.59
C LEU A 149 14.88 29.38 -6.55
N THR A 150 16.03 28.92 -7.05
CA THR A 150 16.40 27.50 -6.97
C THR A 150 16.39 26.98 -5.53
N ARG A 151 16.96 27.72 -4.57
CA ARG A 151 16.95 27.32 -3.14
C ARG A 151 15.53 27.25 -2.57
N GLN A 152 14.64 28.14 -3.00
CA GLN A 152 13.25 28.14 -2.54
C GLN A 152 12.47 26.93 -3.10
N VAL A 153 12.69 26.58 -4.36
CA VAL A 153 12.14 25.36 -4.97
C VAL A 153 12.62 24.12 -4.22
N GLU A 154 13.92 24.02 -3.91
CA GLU A 154 14.46 22.91 -3.11
C GLU A 154 13.85 22.86 -1.70
N ALA A 155 13.60 24.00 -1.07
CA ALA A 155 12.93 24.07 0.23
C ALA A 155 11.46 23.64 0.16
N ALA A 156 10.77 23.91 -0.95
CA ALA A 156 9.44 23.37 -1.21
C ALA A 156 9.49 21.84 -1.35
N GLN A 157 10.41 21.28 -2.17
CA GLN A 157 10.58 19.83 -2.30
C GLN A 157 10.87 19.15 -0.96
N LYS A 158 11.75 19.72 -0.12
CA LYS A 158 12.03 19.18 1.22
C LYS A 158 10.79 19.13 2.11
N ARG A 159 9.91 20.14 2.04
CA ARG A 159 8.64 20.14 2.78
C ARG A 159 7.69 19.05 2.29
N VAL A 160 7.59 18.85 0.97
CA VAL A 160 6.79 17.76 0.41
C VAL A 160 7.34 16.39 0.82
N GLU A 161 8.67 16.22 0.76
CA GLU A 161 9.35 15.00 1.22
C GLU A 161 9.06 14.73 2.72
N GLY A 162 9.09 15.77 3.56
CA GLY A 162 8.74 15.68 4.98
C GLY A 162 7.28 15.28 5.22
N ASN A 163 6.33 15.94 4.56
CA ASN A 163 4.91 15.60 4.67
C ASN A 163 4.61 14.16 4.22
N ASN A 164 5.23 13.72 3.13
CA ASN A 164 5.12 12.35 2.63
C ASN A 164 5.75 11.34 3.60
N TYR A 165 6.85 11.70 4.27
CA TYR A 165 7.45 10.87 5.32
C TYR A 165 6.52 10.73 6.52
N ASP A 166 5.96 11.83 7.03
CA ASP A 166 5.05 11.81 8.18
C ASP A 166 3.77 11.03 7.88
N THR A 167 3.21 11.20 6.67
CA THR A 167 2.05 10.42 6.21
C THR A 167 2.35 8.91 6.22
N ARG A 168 3.50 8.50 5.67
CA ARG A 168 3.91 7.09 5.67
C ARG A 168 4.18 6.57 7.08
N LYS A 169 4.77 7.38 7.95
CA LYS A 169 5.00 7.04 9.35
C LYS A 169 3.67 6.80 10.07
N GLN A 170 2.68 7.67 9.87
CA GLN A 170 1.36 7.51 10.45
C GLN A 170 0.66 6.23 9.93
N VAL A 171 0.70 5.98 8.62
CA VAL A 171 0.16 4.74 8.04
C VAL A 171 0.85 3.50 8.63
N LEU A 172 2.18 3.53 8.78
CA LEU A 172 2.94 2.44 9.40
C LEU A 172 2.52 2.21 10.85
N GLN A 173 2.32 3.26 11.63
CA GLN A 173 1.88 3.14 13.04
C GLN A 173 0.51 2.47 13.17
N TYR A 174 -0.43 2.77 12.27
CA TYR A 174 -1.72 2.08 12.25
C TYR A 174 -1.57 0.62 11.80
N ASP A 175 -0.72 0.36 10.79
CA ASP A 175 -0.47 -1.00 10.34
C ASP A 175 0.29 -1.83 11.38
N ASP A 176 1.16 -1.25 12.21
CA ASP A 176 1.90 -1.97 13.25
C ASP A 176 0.93 -2.64 14.25
N VAL A 177 -0.13 -1.94 14.66
CA VAL A 177 -1.19 -2.51 15.54
C VAL A 177 -1.91 -3.65 14.83
N MET A 178 -2.26 -3.46 13.55
CA MET A 178 -2.93 -4.50 12.77
C MET A 178 -2.00 -5.69 12.49
N ARG A 179 -0.69 -5.46 12.34
CA ARG A 179 0.32 -6.47 12.08
C ARG A 179 0.47 -7.40 13.26
N GLU A 180 0.57 -6.86 14.49
CA GLU A 180 0.64 -7.68 15.71
C GLU A 180 -0.59 -8.60 15.82
N GLN A 181 -1.79 -8.07 15.58
CA GLN A 181 -3.00 -8.88 15.57
C GLN A 181 -2.97 -9.95 14.46
N ARG A 182 -2.54 -9.56 13.25
CA ARG A 182 -2.45 -10.45 12.08
C ARG A 182 -1.44 -11.57 12.31
N GLU A 183 -0.31 -11.28 12.94
CA GLU A 183 0.73 -12.26 13.26
C GLU A 183 0.21 -13.31 14.25
N ILE A 184 -0.51 -12.91 15.30
CA ILE A 184 -1.13 -13.83 16.25
C ILE A 184 -2.16 -14.72 15.53
N ILE A 185 -3.09 -14.11 14.78
CA ILE A 185 -4.16 -14.84 14.09
C ILE A 185 -3.57 -15.78 13.03
N TYR A 186 -2.61 -15.33 12.22
CA TYR A 186 -1.99 -16.16 11.19
C TYR A 186 -1.17 -17.30 11.78
N THR A 187 -0.49 -17.08 12.89
CA THR A 187 0.24 -18.14 13.60
C THR A 187 -0.71 -19.21 14.11
N GLN A 188 -1.79 -18.80 14.79
CA GLN A 188 -2.82 -19.73 15.29
C GLN A 188 -3.51 -20.47 14.14
N ARG A 189 -3.86 -19.75 13.07
CA ARG A 189 -4.48 -20.31 11.88
C ARG A 189 -3.57 -21.34 11.20
N TYR A 190 -2.27 -21.03 11.09
CA TYR A 190 -1.29 -21.94 10.50
C TYR A 190 -1.09 -23.21 11.34
N ASP A 191 -1.05 -23.08 12.67
CA ASP A 191 -1.00 -24.23 13.59
C ASP A 191 -2.24 -25.14 13.41
N VAL A 192 -3.44 -24.58 13.30
CA VAL A 192 -4.67 -25.37 13.08
C VAL A 192 -4.65 -26.09 11.72
N ILE A 193 -4.23 -25.41 10.64
CA ILE A 193 -4.15 -26.02 9.31
C ILE A 193 -3.17 -27.20 9.30
N THR A 194 -1.99 -27.00 9.90
CA THR A 194 -0.90 -27.97 9.87
C THR A 194 -0.94 -29.00 11.00
N ALA A 195 -1.86 -28.85 11.96
CA ALA A 195 -2.03 -29.78 13.07
C ALA A 195 -2.33 -31.20 12.58
N ASP A 196 -1.57 -32.17 13.06
CA ASP A 196 -1.88 -33.61 12.97
C ASP A 196 -2.32 -34.19 14.33
N ARG A 197 -2.52 -33.31 15.31
CA ARG A 197 -2.98 -33.66 16.66
C ARG A 197 -4.49 -33.43 16.81
N ASP A 198 -5.08 -34.03 17.84
CA ASP A 198 -6.44 -33.74 18.29
C ASP A 198 -6.53 -32.28 18.77
N LEU A 199 -7.51 -31.54 18.25
CA LEU A 199 -7.78 -30.13 18.57
C LEU A 199 -8.98 -29.99 19.53
N ALA A 200 -9.51 -31.10 20.05
CA ALA A 200 -10.54 -31.07 21.08
C ALA A 200 -10.15 -30.23 22.31
N PRO A 201 -8.91 -30.28 22.85
CA PRO A 201 -8.53 -29.45 24.00
C PRO A 201 -8.70 -27.94 23.73
N GLU A 202 -8.31 -27.47 22.55
CA GLU A 202 -8.46 -26.08 22.12
C GLU A 202 -9.94 -25.70 22.01
N ILE A 203 -10.77 -26.56 21.40
CA ILE A 203 -12.22 -26.36 21.29
C ILE A 203 -12.89 -26.32 22.66
N GLN A 204 -12.60 -27.28 23.53
CA GLN A 204 -13.15 -27.35 24.88
C GLN A 204 -12.74 -26.14 25.72
N ALA A 205 -11.50 -25.66 25.58
CA ALA A 205 -11.05 -24.43 26.22
C ALA A 205 -11.83 -23.20 25.70
N MET A 206 -12.14 -23.14 24.41
CA MET A 206 -12.98 -22.08 23.82
C MET A 206 -14.42 -22.13 24.33
N ILE A 207 -15.03 -23.31 24.44
CA ILE A 207 -16.37 -23.52 25.02
C ILE A 207 -16.38 -23.03 26.47
N LYS A 208 -15.44 -23.51 27.29
CA LYS A 208 -15.33 -23.14 28.72
C LYS A 208 -15.16 -21.64 28.92
N ARG A 209 -14.31 -20.99 28.10
CA ARG A 209 -14.09 -19.54 28.15
C ARG A 209 -15.35 -18.76 27.77
N THR A 210 -16.10 -19.24 26.78
CA THR A 210 -17.34 -18.62 26.31
C THR A 210 -18.44 -18.71 27.37
N ILE A 211 -18.64 -19.89 27.96
CA ILE A 211 -19.55 -20.09 29.10
C ILE A 211 -19.17 -19.17 30.26
N GLY A 212 -17.87 -19.13 30.62
CA GLY A 212 -17.35 -18.24 31.65
C GLY A 212 -17.73 -16.78 31.41
N ARG A 213 -17.45 -16.27 30.20
CA ARG A 213 -17.76 -14.89 29.81
C ARG A 213 -19.25 -14.56 29.93
N VAL A 214 -20.13 -15.46 29.51
CA VAL A 214 -21.58 -15.24 29.57
C VAL A 214 -22.07 -15.22 31.02
N VAL A 215 -21.67 -16.20 31.83
CA VAL A 215 -22.09 -16.26 33.25
C VAL A 215 -21.54 -15.08 34.04
N ASP A 216 -20.26 -14.74 33.85
CA ASP A 216 -19.60 -13.61 34.53
C ASP A 216 -20.17 -12.26 34.08
N GLY A 217 -20.53 -12.13 32.80
CA GLY A 217 -21.16 -10.92 32.25
C GLY A 217 -22.50 -10.58 32.91
N HIS A 218 -23.22 -11.59 33.42
CA HIS A 218 -24.51 -11.44 34.10
C HIS A 218 -24.41 -11.50 35.63
N ALA A 219 -23.20 -11.53 36.20
CA ALA A 219 -23.01 -11.70 37.64
C ALA A 219 -23.63 -10.58 38.50
N ARG A 220 -23.84 -9.38 37.93
CA ARG A 220 -24.44 -8.22 38.61
C ARG A 220 -25.94 -8.03 38.36
N ALA A 221 -26.53 -8.82 37.47
CA ALA A 221 -27.96 -8.73 37.17
C ALA A 221 -28.81 -9.31 38.31
N LYS A 222 -30.10 -9.00 38.33
CA LYS A 222 -31.04 -9.66 39.25
C LYS A 222 -31.07 -11.17 38.95
N GLN A 223 -31.32 -11.98 39.98
CA GLN A 223 -31.22 -13.43 39.85
C GLN A 223 -32.09 -14.01 38.73
N ASP A 224 -33.34 -13.54 38.60
CA ASP A 224 -34.26 -14.03 37.57
C ASP A 224 -33.78 -13.64 36.16
N GLU A 225 -33.43 -12.36 35.96
CA GLU A 225 -32.91 -11.83 34.69
C GLU A 225 -31.59 -12.52 34.28
N LYS A 226 -30.71 -12.79 35.25
CA LYS A 226 -29.44 -13.49 35.07
C LYS A 226 -29.67 -14.90 34.55
N LEU A 227 -30.52 -15.65 35.24
CA LEU A 227 -30.73 -17.05 34.90
C LEU A 227 -31.49 -17.21 33.58
N GLU A 228 -32.44 -16.32 33.29
CA GLU A 228 -33.13 -16.27 32.00
C GLU A 228 -32.14 -16.01 30.86
N ALA A 229 -31.24 -15.04 31.00
CA ALA A 229 -30.22 -14.75 29.99
C ALA A 229 -29.26 -15.93 29.76
N ILE A 230 -28.81 -16.59 30.84
CA ILE A 230 -27.94 -17.77 30.75
C ILE A 230 -28.67 -18.95 30.09
N LEU A 231 -29.94 -19.19 30.45
CA LEU A 231 -30.76 -20.24 29.87
C LEU A 231 -30.97 -20.02 28.38
N ASN A 232 -31.31 -18.80 27.97
CA ASN A 232 -31.46 -18.43 26.57
C ASN A 232 -30.15 -18.64 25.80
N PHE A 233 -29.02 -18.19 26.33
CA PHE A 233 -27.72 -18.45 25.72
C PHE A 233 -27.46 -19.96 25.52
N ALA A 234 -27.73 -20.77 26.53
CA ALA A 234 -27.55 -22.22 26.47
C ALA A 234 -28.43 -22.87 25.38
N LYS A 235 -29.72 -22.50 25.31
CA LYS A 235 -30.68 -23.04 24.33
C LYS A 235 -30.36 -22.66 22.88
N TYR A 236 -29.92 -21.43 22.65
CA TYR A 236 -29.69 -20.95 21.28
C TYR A 236 -28.30 -21.28 20.73
N ASN A 237 -27.29 -21.49 21.59
CA ASN A 237 -25.89 -21.54 21.15
C ASN A 237 -25.12 -22.79 21.58
N LEU A 238 -25.54 -23.51 22.63
CA LEU A 238 -24.76 -24.62 23.20
C LEU A 238 -25.47 -25.97 23.14
N LEU A 239 -26.77 -25.99 23.43
CA LEU A 239 -27.52 -27.20 23.71
C LEU A 239 -28.81 -27.25 22.88
N PRO A 240 -29.37 -28.43 22.60
CA PRO A 240 -30.73 -28.55 22.07
C PRO A 240 -31.76 -27.85 22.98
N GLU A 241 -32.77 -27.21 22.40
CA GLU A 241 -33.69 -26.30 23.10
C GLU A 241 -34.41 -26.94 24.31
N ASP A 242 -34.76 -28.23 24.20
CA ASP A 242 -35.49 -28.98 25.24
C ASP A 242 -34.57 -29.67 26.27
N SER A 243 -33.25 -29.52 26.15
CA SER A 243 -32.28 -30.25 26.97
C SER A 243 -31.86 -29.52 28.25
N ILE A 244 -32.35 -28.30 28.48
CA ILE A 244 -32.08 -27.50 29.67
C ILE A 244 -33.29 -26.65 30.06
N THR A 245 -33.56 -26.59 31.35
CA THR A 245 -34.67 -25.87 31.95
C THR A 245 -34.19 -24.87 32.99
N MET A 246 -35.09 -23.99 33.42
CA MET A 246 -34.82 -23.00 34.46
C MET A 246 -34.53 -23.68 35.81
N GLU A 247 -35.19 -24.81 36.09
CA GLU A 247 -35.01 -25.60 37.31
C GLU A 247 -33.59 -26.18 37.42
N ASP A 248 -32.97 -26.54 36.28
CA ASP A 248 -31.59 -27.04 36.24
C ASP A 248 -30.55 -26.01 36.73
N LEU A 249 -30.87 -24.72 36.64
CA LEU A 249 -29.96 -23.63 36.98
C LEU A 249 -30.30 -22.96 38.33
N SER A 250 -31.54 -23.11 38.79
CA SER A 250 -32.03 -22.47 40.01
C SER A 250 -31.31 -23.00 41.24
N GLY A 251 -30.91 -22.09 42.14
CA GLY A 251 -30.20 -22.43 43.38
C GLY A 251 -28.73 -22.83 43.21
N LEU A 252 -28.21 -22.90 41.98
CA LEU A 252 -26.79 -23.15 41.73
C LEU A 252 -25.95 -21.88 41.89
N SER A 253 -24.72 -22.05 42.38
CA SER A 253 -23.71 -20.99 42.34
C SER A 253 -23.18 -20.79 40.92
N ASP A 254 -22.64 -19.62 40.61
CA ASP A 254 -22.05 -19.31 39.30
C ASP A 254 -21.00 -20.32 38.86
N LYS A 255 -20.20 -20.83 39.80
CA LYS A 255 -19.22 -21.88 39.54
C LYS A 255 -19.89 -23.20 39.15
N ALA A 256 -20.97 -23.57 39.84
CA ALA A 256 -21.75 -24.77 39.54
C ALA A 256 -22.49 -24.64 38.20
N ILE A 257 -23.06 -23.47 37.90
CA ILE A 257 -23.68 -23.18 36.59
C ILE A 257 -22.66 -23.34 35.45
N LYS A 258 -21.45 -22.79 35.60
CA LYS A 258 -20.39 -22.93 34.58
C LYS A 258 -20.02 -24.40 34.33
N GLU A 259 -19.89 -25.19 35.40
CA GLU A 259 -19.55 -26.60 35.30
C GLU A 259 -20.69 -27.40 34.67
N GLU A 260 -21.94 -27.18 35.10
CA GLU A 260 -23.12 -27.85 34.56
C GLU A 260 -23.26 -27.61 33.04
N LEU A 261 -23.17 -26.34 32.62
CA LEU A 261 -23.21 -25.98 31.20
C LEU A 261 -22.05 -26.59 30.41
N PHE A 262 -20.85 -26.62 30.99
CA PHE A 262 -19.67 -27.20 30.33
C PHE A 262 -19.84 -28.71 30.13
N GLN A 263 -20.30 -29.44 31.14
CA GLN A 263 -20.54 -30.88 31.06
C GLN A 263 -21.63 -31.22 30.04
N ARG A 264 -22.72 -30.45 29.99
CA ARG A 264 -23.76 -30.63 28.95
C ARG A 264 -23.21 -30.34 27.55
N ALA A 265 -22.42 -29.29 27.39
CA ALA A 265 -21.80 -28.95 26.11
C ALA A 265 -20.82 -30.04 25.64
N LEU A 266 -20.04 -30.64 26.55
CA LEU A 266 -19.17 -31.77 26.24
C LEU A 266 -19.96 -32.98 25.73
N LYS A 267 -21.09 -33.34 26.38
CA LYS A 267 -21.94 -34.43 25.90
C LYS A 267 -22.46 -34.19 24.48
N VAL A 268 -22.82 -32.95 24.15
CA VAL A 268 -23.24 -32.58 22.79
C VAL A 268 -22.08 -32.71 21.81
N TYR A 269 -20.89 -32.21 22.17
CA TYR A 269 -19.68 -32.33 21.36
C TYR A 269 -19.32 -33.80 21.09
N ASP A 270 -19.25 -34.62 22.14
CA ASP A 270 -18.93 -36.06 22.05
C ASP A 270 -19.98 -36.81 21.20
N SER A 271 -21.25 -36.41 21.29
CA SER A 271 -22.32 -36.95 20.43
C SER A 271 -22.17 -36.56 18.96
N GLN A 272 -21.55 -35.43 18.62
CA GLN A 272 -21.26 -35.09 17.22
C GLN A 272 -20.01 -35.82 16.72
N VAL A 273 -18.97 -35.91 17.55
CA VAL A 273 -17.74 -36.64 17.25
C VAL A 273 -18.03 -38.12 17.00
N SER A 274 -18.90 -38.75 17.79
CA SER A 274 -19.24 -40.17 17.64
C SER A 274 -20.01 -40.52 16.35
N LYS A 275 -20.56 -39.52 15.65
CA LYS A 275 -21.20 -39.71 14.34
C LYS A 275 -20.19 -39.76 13.19
N LEU A 276 -18.93 -39.40 13.45
CA LEU A 276 -17.87 -39.38 12.45
C LEU A 276 -17.28 -40.79 12.30
N ARG A 277 -16.85 -41.10 11.07
CA ARG A 277 -16.48 -42.47 10.65
C ARG A 277 -15.15 -42.97 11.22
N ASP A 278 -14.18 -42.07 11.40
CA ASP A 278 -12.79 -42.38 11.74
C ASP A 278 -12.11 -41.15 12.39
N GLU A 279 -10.93 -41.37 12.98
CA GLU A 279 -10.15 -40.32 13.65
C GLU A 279 -9.72 -39.19 12.70
N GLU A 280 -9.50 -39.49 11.43
CA GLU A 280 -9.10 -38.50 10.43
C GLU A 280 -10.25 -37.52 10.14
N ALA A 281 -11.48 -38.03 10.00
CA ALA A 281 -12.68 -37.22 9.87
C ALA A 281 -12.95 -36.37 11.12
N VAL A 282 -12.61 -36.88 12.32
CA VAL A 282 -12.68 -36.10 13.57
C VAL A 282 -11.70 -34.92 13.53
N LYS A 283 -10.42 -35.17 13.20
CA LYS A 283 -9.42 -34.11 13.09
C LYS A 283 -9.82 -33.06 12.06
N GLU A 284 -10.29 -33.48 10.89
CA GLU A 284 -10.70 -32.56 9.82
C GLU A 284 -11.93 -31.74 10.22
N PHE A 285 -12.92 -32.37 10.87
CA PHE A 285 -14.09 -31.66 11.41
C PHE A 285 -13.68 -30.56 12.41
N GLN A 286 -12.77 -30.88 13.33
CA GLN A 286 -12.27 -29.91 14.32
C GLN A 286 -11.53 -28.74 13.65
N LYS A 287 -10.67 -29.01 12.66
CA LYS A 287 -9.99 -27.97 11.89
C LYS A 287 -10.98 -27.05 11.21
N VAL A 288 -11.94 -27.62 10.48
CA VAL A 288 -12.96 -26.84 9.76
C VAL A 288 -13.77 -25.97 10.73
N LEU A 289 -14.11 -26.49 11.91
CA LEU A 289 -14.85 -25.74 12.93
C LEU A 289 -14.08 -24.50 13.40
N ILE A 290 -12.79 -24.64 13.70
CA ILE A 290 -11.95 -23.52 14.15
C ILE A 290 -11.71 -22.53 13.00
N LEU A 291 -11.29 -23.02 11.82
CA LEU A 291 -10.95 -22.16 10.68
C LEU A 291 -12.15 -21.38 10.18
N ARG A 292 -13.35 -21.98 10.16
CA ARG A 292 -14.56 -21.27 9.75
C ARG A 292 -14.86 -20.09 10.68
N VAL A 293 -14.52 -20.16 11.95
CA VAL A 293 -14.73 -19.04 12.90
C VAL A 293 -13.62 -18.00 12.77
N VAL A 294 -12.38 -18.41 12.54
CA VAL A 294 -11.24 -17.49 12.40
C VAL A 294 -11.28 -16.72 11.08
N ASP A 295 -11.79 -17.35 10.00
CA ASP A 295 -11.81 -16.78 8.65
C ASP A 295 -13.08 -15.98 8.33
N ASN A 296 -14.13 -16.05 9.16
CA ASN A 296 -15.35 -15.23 9.05
C ASN A 296 -15.21 -13.90 9.80
#